data_AF-A0A2M9ZGZ0-F1
#
_entry.id   AF-A0A2M9ZGZ0-F1
#
_cell.length_a   1.000
_cell.length_b   1.000
_cell.length_c   1.000
_cell.angle_alpha   90.00
_cell.angle_beta   90.00
_cell.angle_gamma   90.00
#
_symmetry.space_group_name_H-M   'P 1'
#
loop_
_entity.id
_entity.type
_entity.pdbx_description
1 polymer ?
#
loop_
_entity_poly.entity_id
_entity_poly.type
_entity_poly.pdbx_seq_one_letter_code
_entity_poly.pdbx_strand_id
1 'polypeptide(L)'
;MKSFVYIIIFLGILSMNCAARPDYKDAHLSATSLLEDAEQSLKEGKVNEAAELIRIVSRLYPGDSRVVHLLEQLPPKIRYSLSESSYSGYNRPKGTVNEYSFLSRLAFYIPDRILDFLDIFSFNLKLGPQIGGSVWLTRGFQVTIYAGQTITFGWSQKRNLGIAEESLAEFGIGPAVPIAISARRVGTGQKTNIDGGFGLHTPTQQLYQDYRDYWSSGSKAGLIILGAEFEWHWLEIADLITGVFFYDLLDDDIGSTDKFVFSDKVKKEMYTVNVAANKYNDYDIINLRNQFPTLGIPAGKPAVLDGDMEPAKKKK
;
A
#
# COMPACT_ATOMS: atom_id res chain seq x y z
N MET A 1 18.65 -27.51 -26.00
CA MET A 1 18.82 -26.32 -25.12
C MET A 1 17.75 -25.26 -25.29
N LYS A 2 17.39 -24.82 -26.51
CA LYS A 2 16.30 -23.84 -26.72
C LYS A 2 14.96 -24.27 -26.10
N SER A 3 14.56 -25.53 -26.26
CA SER A 3 13.30 -26.06 -25.71
C SER A 3 13.24 -26.15 -24.18
N PHE A 4 14.39 -26.23 -23.49
CA PHE A 4 14.43 -26.37 -22.04
C PHE A 4 14.20 -25.02 -21.33
N VAL A 5 14.66 -23.92 -21.95
CA VAL A 5 14.40 -22.54 -21.48
C VAL A 5 12.92 -22.18 -21.62
N TYR A 6 12.28 -22.55 -22.73
CA TYR A 6 10.83 -22.35 -22.89
C TYR A 6 10.02 -23.15 -21.88
N ILE A 7 10.43 -24.38 -21.54
CA ILE A 7 9.74 -25.22 -20.54
C ILE A 7 9.86 -24.63 -19.13
N ILE A 8 11.02 -24.07 -18.74
CA ILE A 8 11.18 -23.42 -17.44
C ILE A 8 10.36 -22.12 -17.35
N ILE A 9 10.32 -21.34 -18.44
CA ILE A 9 9.44 -20.15 -18.54
C ILE A 9 7.97 -20.58 -18.45
N PHE A 10 7.57 -21.69 -19.08
CA PHE A 10 6.19 -22.18 -19.06
C PHE A 10 5.79 -22.80 -17.71
N LEU A 11 6.70 -23.51 -17.03
CA LEU A 11 6.45 -24.07 -15.69
C LEU A 11 6.43 -22.97 -14.61
N GLY A 12 7.22 -21.91 -14.76
CA GLY A 12 7.17 -20.74 -13.86
C GLY A 12 5.86 -19.95 -13.94
N ILE A 13 5.08 -20.11 -15.01
CA ILE A 13 3.75 -19.50 -15.15
C ILE A 13 2.66 -20.35 -14.47
N LEU A 14 2.89 -21.65 -14.26
CA LEU A 14 1.85 -22.58 -13.77
C LEU A 14 1.78 -22.73 -12.25
N SER A 15 2.78 -22.30 -11.49
CA SER A 15 2.75 -22.32 -10.01
C SER A 15 2.41 -20.96 -9.39
N MET A 16 1.73 -20.08 -10.11
CA MET A 16 1.17 -18.85 -9.52
C MET A 16 0.30 -19.23 -8.33
N ASN A 17 0.72 -18.79 -7.13
CA ASN A 17 0.04 -19.02 -5.88
C ASN A 17 -1.45 -18.71 -6.00
N CYS A 18 -2.27 -19.76 -5.99
CA CYS A 18 -3.69 -19.68 -5.68
C CYS A 18 -3.86 -19.29 -4.21
N ALA A 19 -3.54 -18.04 -3.85
CA ALA A 19 -4.20 -17.44 -2.69
C ALA A 19 -5.70 -17.46 -3.02
N ALA A 20 -6.45 -18.28 -2.27
CA ALA A 20 -7.88 -18.50 -2.51
C ALA A 20 -8.58 -17.15 -2.62
N ARG A 21 -9.29 -16.97 -3.73
CA ARG A 21 -10.08 -15.79 -3.97
C ARG A 21 -11.19 -15.72 -2.91
N PRO A 22 -11.39 -14.57 -2.22
CA PRO A 22 -12.45 -14.44 -1.24
C PRO A 22 -13.82 -14.71 -1.87
N ASP A 23 -14.70 -15.41 -1.13
CA ASP A 23 -16.09 -15.55 -1.52
C ASP A 23 -16.78 -14.17 -1.54
N TYR A 24 -17.77 -14.00 -2.42
CA TYR A 24 -18.52 -12.75 -2.55
C TYR A 24 -19.17 -12.34 -1.22
N LYS A 25 -19.71 -13.32 -0.48
CA LYS A 25 -20.29 -13.09 0.83
C LYS A 25 -19.27 -12.56 1.83
N ASP A 26 -18.08 -13.16 1.88
CA ASP A 26 -17.01 -12.74 2.79
C ASP A 26 -16.48 -11.35 2.45
N ALA A 27 -16.30 -11.05 1.16
CA ALA A 27 -15.91 -9.73 0.69
C ALA A 27 -16.96 -8.66 1.04
N HIS A 28 -18.25 -8.97 0.85
CA HIS A 28 -19.35 -8.09 1.20
C HIS A 28 -19.45 -7.84 2.70
N LEU A 29 -19.47 -8.90 3.53
CA LEU A 29 -19.55 -8.77 4.98
C LEU A 29 -18.35 -7.99 5.55
N SER A 30 -17.15 -8.24 5.03
CA SER A 30 -15.96 -7.48 5.42
C SER A 30 -16.08 -6.01 5.03
N ALA A 31 -16.57 -5.71 3.82
CA ALA A 31 -16.77 -4.32 3.38
C ALA A 31 -17.80 -3.58 4.23
N THR A 32 -18.91 -4.23 4.59
CA THR A 32 -19.93 -3.66 5.49
C THR A 32 -19.37 -3.38 6.88
N SER A 33 -18.64 -4.34 7.47
CA SER A 33 -17.98 -4.18 8.78
C SER A 33 -16.97 -3.03 8.77
N LEU A 34 -16.16 -2.89 7.72
CA LEU A 34 -15.22 -1.77 7.59
C LEU A 34 -15.92 -0.40 7.54
N LEU A 35 -17.12 -0.28 6.95
CA LEU A 35 -17.88 0.97 6.98
C LEU A 35 -18.49 1.26 8.35
N GLU A 36 -18.89 0.23 9.10
CA GLU A 36 -19.31 0.39 10.50
C GLU A 36 -18.15 0.89 11.37
N ASP A 37 -16.96 0.30 11.21
CA ASP A 37 -15.75 0.72 11.91
C ASP A 37 -15.29 2.12 11.46
N ALA A 38 -15.50 2.50 10.19
CA ALA A 38 -15.25 3.85 9.70
C ALA A 38 -16.20 4.89 10.33
N GLU A 39 -17.50 4.59 10.40
CA GLU A 39 -18.48 5.43 11.10
C GLU A 39 -18.13 5.62 12.57
N GLN A 40 -17.72 4.55 13.24
CA GLN A 40 -17.28 4.61 14.61
C GLN A 40 -16.02 5.48 14.75
N SER A 41 -15.05 5.32 13.84
CA SER A 41 -13.82 6.13 13.82
C SER A 41 -14.11 7.61 13.59
N LEU A 42 -15.09 7.96 12.75
CA LEU A 42 -15.56 9.35 12.57
C LEU A 42 -16.15 9.92 13.87
N LYS A 43 -16.99 9.15 14.57
CA LYS A 43 -17.58 9.56 15.86
C LYS A 43 -16.51 9.77 16.94
N GLU A 44 -15.43 8.99 16.89
CA GLU A 44 -14.28 9.11 17.80
C GLU A 44 -13.30 10.22 17.39
N GLY A 45 -13.56 10.94 16.29
CA GLY A 45 -12.67 11.99 15.76
C GLY A 45 -11.41 11.45 15.05
N LYS A 46 -11.32 10.14 14.81
CA LYS A 46 -10.21 9.47 14.10
C LYS A 46 -10.44 9.53 12.59
N VAL A 47 -10.49 10.75 12.06
CA VAL A 47 -10.91 11.03 10.68
C VAL A 47 -10.04 10.32 9.63
N ASN A 48 -8.73 10.27 9.84
CA ASN A 48 -7.81 9.65 8.89
C ASN A 48 -7.91 8.11 8.86
N GLU A 49 -8.18 7.48 10.01
CA GLU A 49 -8.44 6.03 10.07
C GLU A 49 -9.74 5.69 9.34
N ALA A 50 -10.80 6.47 9.59
CA ALA A 50 -12.05 6.33 8.85
C ALA A 50 -11.84 6.49 7.34
N ALA A 51 -11.05 7.49 6.94
CA ALA A 51 -10.74 7.78 5.55
C ALA A 51 -10.04 6.60 4.86
N GLU A 52 -9.09 5.93 5.53
CA GLU A 52 -8.42 4.74 4.99
C GLU A 52 -9.38 3.55 4.84
N LEU A 53 -10.25 3.32 5.82
CA LEU A 53 -11.27 2.26 5.76
C LEU A 53 -12.24 2.49 4.59
N ILE A 54 -12.75 3.72 4.44
CA ILE A 54 -13.65 4.11 3.34
C ILE A 54 -12.95 3.94 1.98
N ARG A 55 -11.67 4.33 1.87
CA ARG A 55 -10.88 4.18 0.63
C ARG A 55 -10.80 2.72 0.19
N ILE A 56 -10.50 1.81 1.11
CA ILE A 56 -10.42 0.37 0.82
C ILE A 56 -11.75 -0.15 0.30
N VAL A 57 -12.86 0.23 0.94
CA VAL A 57 -14.20 -0.20 0.54
C VAL A 57 -14.62 0.41 -0.81
N SER A 58 -14.29 1.67 -1.07
CA SER A 58 -14.64 2.37 -2.32
C SER A 58 -14.04 1.71 -3.58
N ARG A 59 -12.96 0.94 -3.43
CA ARG A 59 -12.36 0.18 -4.54
C ARG A 59 -13.26 -0.97 -4.99
N LEU A 60 -14.00 -1.58 -4.05
CA LEU A 60 -14.89 -2.71 -4.33
C LEU A 60 -16.31 -2.23 -4.68
N TYR A 61 -16.78 -1.19 -3.98
CA TYR A 61 -18.09 -0.56 -4.13
C TYR A 61 -17.98 0.95 -4.48
N PRO A 62 -17.39 1.30 -5.64
CA PRO A 62 -17.34 2.68 -6.10
C PRO A 62 -18.77 3.19 -6.34
N GLY A 63 -19.12 4.31 -5.71
CA GLY A 63 -20.41 4.95 -5.88
C GLY A 63 -21.57 4.36 -5.07
N ASP A 64 -21.34 3.38 -4.18
CA ASP A 64 -22.35 2.96 -3.22
C ASP A 64 -22.76 4.16 -2.32
N SER A 65 -24.06 4.30 -2.06
CA SER A 65 -24.61 5.47 -1.39
C SER A 65 -24.04 5.68 0.01
N ARG A 66 -23.71 4.61 0.74
CA ARG A 66 -23.10 4.71 2.07
C ARG A 66 -21.65 5.14 1.98
N VAL A 67 -20.91 4.64 1.00
CA VAL A 67 -19.53 5.07 0.73
C VAL A 67 -19.50 6.56 0.38
N VAL A 68 -20.36 7.01 -0.53
CA VAL A 68 -20.45 8.41 -0.94
C VAL A 68 -20.80 9.31 0.24
N HIS A 69 -21.80 8.92 1.03
CA HIS A 69 -22.20 9.66 2.23
C HIS A 69 -21.07 9.79 3.25
N LEU A 70 -20.31 8.71 3.53
CA LEU A 70 -19.18 8.77 4.45
C LEU A 70 -18.00 9.58 3.90
N LEU A 71 -17.75 9.53 2.59
CA LEU A 71 -16.75 10.40 1.94
C LEU A 71 -17.11 11.89 2.06
N GLU A 72 -18.40 12.24 2.06
CA GLU A 72 -18.88 13.62 2.23
C GLU A 72 -18.71 14.14 3.65
N GLN A 73 -18.65 13.25 4.65
CA GLN A 73 -18.35 13.63 6.04
C GLN A 73 -16.86 13.93 6.27
N LEU A 74 -15.98 13.53 5.35
CA LEU A 74 -14.56 13.80 5.48
C LEU A 74 -14.23 15.26 5.13
N PRO A 75 -13.27 15.89 5.84
CA PRO A 75 -12.74 17.20 5.47
C PRO A 75 -12.26 17.20 4.00
N PRO A 76 -12.46 18.30 3.24
CA PRO A 76 -12.10 18.35 1.82
C PRO A 76 -10.66 17.91 1.54
N LYS A 77 -9.69 18.38 2.35
CA LYS A 77 -8.26 18.03 2.22
C LYS A 77 -8.02 16.52 2.24
N ILE A 78 -8.69 15.80 3.14
CA ILE A 78 -8.56 14.34 3.30
C ILE A 78 -9.29 13.63 2.15
N ARG A 79 -10.48 14.10 1.78
CA ARG A 79 -11.25 13.53 0.66
C ARG A 79 -10.44 13.58 -0.64
N TYR A 80 -9.77 14.70 -0.93
CA TYR A 80 -8.90 14.82 -2.10
C TYR A 80 -7.74 13.82 -2.05
N SER A 81 -7.07 13.66 -0.90
CA SER A 81 -5.96 12.72 -0.76
C SER A 81 -6.35 11.25 -0.90
N LEU A 82 -7.62 10.88 -0.67
CA LEU A 82 -8.08 9.50 -0.89
C LEU A 82 -8.25 9.15 -2.36
N SER A 83 -8.51 10.14 -3.21
CA SER A 83 -8.80 9.95 -4.64
C SER A 83 -7.56 9.92 -5.53
N GLU A 84 -6.42 10.41 -5.04
CA GLU A 84 -5.20 10.56 -5.83
C GLU A 84 -4.17 9.48 -5.48
N SER A 85 -3.71 8.75 -6.50
CA SER A 85 -2.45 8.01 -6.41
C SER A 85 -1.30 9.00 -6.20
N SER A 86 -0.49 8.80 -5.16
CA SER A 86 0.60 9.71 -4.81
C SER A 86 1.77 9.54 -5.76
N TYR A 87 2.37 10.65 -6.24
CA TYR A 87 3.63 10.56 -6.98
C TYR A 87 4.78 10.02 -6.11
N SER A 88 4.73 10.24 -4.79
CA SER A 88 5.70 9.67 -3.85
C SER A 88 5.47 8.17 -3.62
N GLY A 89 4.28 7.66 -3.95
CA GLY A 89 3.92 6.24 -3.89
C GLY A 89 4.27 5.60 -2.54
N TYR A 90 4.94 4.46 -2.61
CA TYR A 90 5.34 3.64 -1.46
C TYR A 90 6.17 4.37 -0.39
N ASN A 91 6.85 5.47 -0.75
CA ASN A 91 7.70 6.23 0.18
C ASN A 91 6.90 7.02 1.22
N ARG A 92 5.62 7.32 0.97
CA ARG A 92 4.77 7.98 1.97
C ARG A 92 3.94 6.93 2.69
N PRO A 93 4.25 6.58 3.95
CA PRO A 93 3.45 5.63 4.68
C PRO A 93 2.05 6.19 4.95
N LYS A 94 1.12 5.28 5.17
CA LYS A 94 -0.24 5.62 5.51
C LYS A 94 -0.31 5.91 7.02
N GLY A 95 -0.65 7.13 7.39
CA GLY A 95 -0.68 7.57 8.79
C GLY A 95 -1.43 8.90 8.98
N THR A 96 -1.39 9.42 10.19
CA THR A 96 -1.99 10.70 10.56
C THR A 96 -0.92 11.71 10.89
N VAL A 97 -0.82 12.77 10.09
CA VAL A 97 0.02 13.93 10.42
C VAL A 97 -0.65 14.66 11.58
N ASN A 98 0.05 14.74 12.70
CA ASN A 98 -0.45 15.36 13.92
C ASN A 98 0.36 16.62 14.27
N GLU A 99 -0.32 17.59 14.88
CA GLU A 99 0.33 18.80 15.39
C GLU A 99 1.01 18.51 16.74
N TYR A 100 2.20 17.91 16.69
CA TYR A 100 3.02 17.74 17.89
C TYR A 100 3.68 19.04 18.33
N SER A 101 3.91 19.15 19.64
CA SER A 101 4.66 20.27 20.22
C SER A 101 6.10 20.31 19.71
N PHE A 102 6.70 21.50 19.66
CA PHE A 102 8.11 21.67 19.29
C PHE A 102 9.06 20.82 20.15
N LEU A 103 8.78 20.68 21.45
CA LEU A 103 9.60 19.86 22.36
C LEU A 103 9.53 18.37 22.02
N SER A 104 8.35 17.89 21.60
CA SER A 104 8.18 16.51 21.13
C SER A 104 9.02 16.25 19.87
N ARG A 105 8.95 17.16 18.89
CA ARG A 105 9.77 17.09 17.67
C ARG A 105 11.26 17.13 17.98
N LEU A 106 11.68 17.99 18.91
CA LEU A 106 13.08 18.07 19.33
C LEU A 106 13.56 16.79 20.03
N ALA A 107 12.71 16.15 20.84
CA ALA A 107 13.04 14.89 21.50
C ALA A 107 13.24 13.74 20.51
N PHE A 108 12.44 13.70 19.44
CA PHE A 108 12.53 12.69 18.39
C PHE A 108 13.45 13.06 17.22
N TYR A 109 13.99 14.28 17.17
CA TYR A 109 14.85 14.75 16.08
C TYR A 109 15.97 13.76 15.73
N ILE A 110 16.82 13.39 16.70
CA ILE A 110 17.92 12.45 16.43
C ILE A 110 17.41 11.05 16.07
N PRO A 111 16.47 10.44 16.81
CA PRO A 111 15.84 9.18 16.39
C PRO A 111 15.32 9.20 14.96
N ASP A 112 14.55 10.22 14.58
CA ASP A 112 13.94 10.35 13.26
C ASP A 112 15.03 10.38 12.17
N ARG A 113 16.08 11.21 12.32
CA ARG A 113 17.18 11.24 11.35
C ARG A 113 17.92 9.90 11.19
N ILE A 114 18.02 9.10 12.26
CA ILE A 114 18.61 7.75 12.19
C ILE A 114 17.69 6.84 11.38
N LEU A 115 16.39 6.92 11.59
CA LEU A 115 15.40 6.11 10.88
C LEU A 115 15.37 6.44 9.38
N ASP A 116 15.42 7.71 9.01
CA ASP A 116 15.46 8.11 7.59
C ASP A 116 16.73 7.62 6.91
N PHE A 117 17.87 7.70 7.61
CA PHE A 117 19.12 7.16 7.10
C PHE A 117 19.05 5.65 6.84
N LEU A 118 18.38 4.89 7.72
CA LEU A 118 18.19 3.45 7.53
C LEU A 118 17.23 3.14 6.38
N ASP A 119 16.30 4.04 6.06
CA ASP A 119 15.36 3.88 4.95
C ASP A 119 15.94 4.19 3.57
N ILE A 120 17.11 4.83 3.53
CA ILE A 120 17.83 5.07 2.26
C ILE A 120 18.15 3.76 1.56
N PHE A 121 18.42 2.67 2.27
CA PHE A 121 18.94 1.44 1.69
C PHE A 121 17.99 0.26 1.85
N SER A 122 17.90 -0.56 0.81
CA SER A 122 17.31 -1.88 0.85
C SER A 122 18.33 -2.94 0.41
N PHE A 123 18.38 -4.04 1.14
CA PHE A 123 19.20 -5.21 0.79
C PHE A 123 18.43 -6.50 1.01
N ASN A 124 18.33 -7.30 -0.04
CA ASN A 124 17.46 -8.45 -0.13
C ASN A 124 18.21 -9.64 -0.74
N LEU A 125 18.26 -10.76 -0.02
CA LEU A 125 18.77 -12.04 -0.53
C LEU A 125 17.61 -12.88 -1.05
N LYS A 126 17.75 -13.44 -2.25
CA LYS A 126 16.69 -14.19 -2.94
C LYS A 126 17.08 -15.65 -3.11
N LEU A 127 16.19 -16.54 -2.69
CA LEU A 127 16.31 -17.99 -2.81
C LEU A 127 15.15 -18.56 -3.62
N GLY A 128 15.44 -19.29 -4.69
CA GLY A 128 14.45 -19.95 -5.53
C GLY A 128 14.79 -19.90 -7.02
N PRO A 129 14.07 -20.67 -7.86
CA PRO A 129 14.31 -20.73 -9.31
C PRO A 129 14.21 -19.33 -9.94
N GLN A 130 15.34 -18.79 -10.38
CA GLN A 130 15.42 -17.45 -10.94
C GLN A 130 16.54 -17.34 -11.98
N ILE A 131 16.36 -16.46 -12.95
CA ILE A 131 17.40 -16.11 -13.91
C ILE A 131 17.23 -14.67 -14.34
N GLY A 132 18.33 -13.94 -14.38
CA GLY A 132 18.38 -12.65 -15.04
C GLY A 132 19.07 -11.56 -14.23
N GLY A 133 18.99 -10.36 -14.78
CA GLY A 133 19.56 -9.15 -14.24
C GLY A 133 18.67 -7.95 -14.55
N SER A 134 18.58 -7.05 -13.61
CA SER A 134 17.89 -5.78 -13.73
C SER A 134 18.73 -4.69 -13.08
N VAL A 135 18.83 -3.55 -13.73
CA VAL A 135 19.44 -2.33 -13.20
C VAL A 135 18.52 -1.17 -13.55
N TRP A 136 18.34 -0.24 -12.60
CA TRP A 136 17.48 0.92 -12.80
C TRP A 136 18.01 2.14 -12.06
N LEU A 137 17.80 3.32 -12.64
CA LEU A 137 17.96 4.60 -11.94
C LEU A 137 16.66 5.04 -11.28
N THR A 138 15.56 4.80 -11.99
CA THR A 138 14.17 4.83 -11.51
C THR A 138 13.43 3.75 -12.28
N ARG A 139 12.21 3.41 -11.89
CA ARG A 139 11.42 2.42 -12.64
C ARG A 139 10.96 2.93 -14.01
N GLY A 140 11.07 4.25 -14.26
CA GLY A 140 10.95 4.84 -15.59
C GLY A 140 12.22 4.74 -16.45
N PHE A 141 13.38 4.49 -15.85
CA PHE A 141 14.66 4.32 -16.54
C PHE A 141 15.39 3.07 -16.04
N GLN A 142 15.10 1.95 -16.68
CA GLN A 142 15.59 0.63 -16.30
C GLN A 142 16.04 -0.20 -17.51
N VAL A 143 16.87 -1.20 -17.26
CA VAL A 143 17.19 -2.28 -18.18
C VAL A 143 17.00 -3.57 -17.43
N THR A 144 16.06 -4.39 -17.88
CA THR A 144 15.55 -5.50 -17.08
C THR A 144 15.35 -6.72 -17.97
N ILE A 145 15.93 -7.84 -17.55
CA ILE A 145 15.66 -9.18 -18.08
C ILE A 145 15.64 -10.09 -16.87
N TYR A 146 14.47 -10.39 -16.32
CA TYR A 146 14.37 -11.17 -15.10
C TYR A 146 13.13 -12.05 -15.10
N ALA A 147 13.30 -13.32 -14.73
CA ALA A 147 12.20 -14.23 -14.49
C ALA A 147 12.54 -15.14 -13.29
N GLY A 148 11.59 -15.35 -12.39
CA GLY A 148 11.80 -16.28 -11.29
C GLY A 148 10.68 -16.32 -10.26
N GLN A 149 10.73 -17.36 -9.44
CA GLN A 149 9.93 -17.52 -8.23
C GLN A 149 10.89 -17.63 -7.05
N THR A 150 10.81 -16.68 -6.14
CA THR A 150 11.81 -16.50 -5.09
C THR A 150 11.17 -16.23 -3.75
N ILE A 151 11.77 -16.78 -2.71
CA ILE A 151 11.61 -16.31 -1.34
C ILE A 151 12.76 -15.36 -1.06
N THR A 152 12.43 -14.14 -0.66
CA THR A 152 13.37 -13.07 -0.37
C THR A 152 13.46 -12.86 1.13
N PHE A 153 14.67 -12.66 1.65
CA PHE A 153 14.95 -12.33 3.04
C PHE A 153 15.81 -11.08 3.07
N GLY A 154 15.44 -10.09 3.86
CA GLY A 154 16.28 -8.91 3.93
C GLY A 154 15.63 -7.70 4.58
N TRP A 155 16.40 -6.62 4.54
CA TRP A 155 15.98 -5.29 4.92
C TRP A 155 15.37 -4.64 3.68
N SER A 156 14.05 -4.67 3.59
CA SER A 156 13.30 -3.95 2.57
C SER A 156 12.94 -2.55 3.07
N GLN A 157 12.69 -1.66 2.13
CA GLN A 157 12.33 -0.26 2.35
C GLN A 157 11.25 -0.06 3.42
N LYS A 158 11.29 1.12 4.08
CA LYS A 158 10.47 1.50 5.24
C LYS A 158 10.64 0.53 6.40
N ARG A 159 11.91 0.26 6.74
CA ARG A 159 12.35 -0.52 7.90
C ARG A 159 11.72 -1.91 7.98
N ASN A 160 11.47 -2.53 6.84
CA ASN A 160 10.76 -3.79 6.75
C ASN A 160 11.77 -4.94 6.67
N LEU A 161 12.26 -5.37 7.85
CA LEU A 161 13.00 -6.61 7.98
C LEU A 161 12.02 -7.78 7.92
N GLY A 162 12.16 -8.64 6.93
CA GLY A 162 11.19 -9.70 6.77
C GLY A 162 11.46 -10.69 5.65
N ILE A 163 10.39 -11.40 5.32
CA ILE A 163 10.34 -12.42 4.28
C ILE A 163 9.33 -11.95 3.24
N ALA A 164 9.72 -12.07 1.97
CA ALA A 164 8.81 -11.89 0.85
C ALA A 164 8.81 -13.14 -0.02
N GLU A 165 7.72 -13.36 -0.73
CA GLU A 165 7.67 -14.28 -1.85
C GLU A 165 7.32 -13.47 -3.09
N GLU A 166 8.04 -13.68 -4.17
CA GLU A 166 7.85 -13.00 -5.45
C GLU A 166 7.89 -14.03 -6.58
N SER A 167 6.81 -14.08 -7.37
CA SER A 167 6.80 -14.63 -8.73
C SER A 167 6.82 -13.46 -9.70
N LEU A 168 7.83 -13.40 -10.56
CA LEU A 168 8.09 -12.23 -11.38
C LEU A 168 8.59 -12.62 -12.77
N ALA A 169 8.08 -11.96 -13.80
CA ALA A 169 8.66 -11.93 -15.13
C ALA A 169 8.64 -10.50 -15.66
N GLU A 170 9.79 -9.95 -16.02
CA GLU A 170 9.96 -8.60 -16.54
C GLU A 170 11.08 -8.57 -17.61
N PHE A 171 10.82 -7.93 -18.74
CA PHE A 171 11.77 -7.84 -19.84
C PHE A 171 11.61 -6.54 -20.63
N GLY A 172 12.64 -5.72 -20.70
CA GLY A 172 12.63 -4.51 -21.53
C GLY A 172 13.61 -3.44 -21.07
N ILE A 173 13.44 -2.25 -21.66
CA ILE A 173 14.25 -1.06 -21.40
C ILE A 173 13.37 0.20 -21.26
N GLY A 174 13.85 1.17 -20.48
CA GLY A 174 13.17 2.42 -20.24
C GLY A 174 11.86 2.24 -19.46
N PRO A 175 10.82 3.06 -19.72
CA PRO A 175 9.56 2.97 -18.99
C PRO A 175 8.61 1.91 -19.56
N ALA A 176 8.86 1.42 -20.78
CA ALA A 176 8.01 0.44 -21.46
C ALA A 176 8.56 -0.98 -21.23
N VAL A 177 8.37 -1.49 -20.01
CA VAL A 177 8.79 -2.84 -19.61
C VAL A 177 7.54 -3.64 -19.25
N PRO A 178 7.16 -4.67 -20.05
CA PRO A 178 6.14 -5.62 -19.62
C PRO A 178 6.59 -6.33 -18.35
N ILE A 179 5.72 -6.29 -17.34
CA ILE A 179 5.88 -6.98 -16.07
C ILE A 179 4.65 -7.84 -15.79
N ALA A 180 4.87 -9.04 -15.27
CA ALA A 180 3.88 -9.86 -14.59
C ALA A 180 4.44 -10.20 -13.21
N ILE A 181 3.72 -9.85 -12.15
CA ILE A 181 4.18 -10.02 -10.77
C ILE A 181 3.05 -10.54 -9.89
N SER A 182 3.39 -11.48 -9.01
CA SER A 182 2.60 -11.88 -7.87
C SER A 182 3.52 -11.94 -6.67
N ALA A 183 3.31 -11.08 -5.68
CA ALA A 183 4.23 -10.92 -4.58
C ALA A 183 3.54 -10.64 -3.25
N ARG A 184 4.08 -11.23 -2.17
CA ARG A 184 3.64 -11.01 -0.79
C ARG A 184 4.85 -10.71 0.08
N ARG A 185 4.73 -9.77 1.01
CA ARG A 185 5.77 -9.45 2.00
C ARG A 185 5.18 -9.46 3.40
N VAL A 186 5.90 -10.02 4.36
CA VAL A 186 5.59 -10.00 5.79
C VAL A 186 6.87 -9.69 6.55
N GLY A 187 6.83 -8.70 7.43
CA GLY A 187 7.98 -8.33 8.25
C GLY A 187 7.62 -7.28 9.30
N THR A 188 8.64 -6.65 9.87
CA THR A 188 8.52 -5.69 10.98
C THR A 188 7.75 -4.42 10.62
N GLY A 189 7.73 -4.04 9.34
CA GLY A 189 7.05 -2.82 8.87
C GLY A 189 5.59 -3.08 8.55
N GLN A 190 5.34 -3.66 7.38
CA GLN A 190 3.99 -3.88 6.87
C GLN A 190 3.86 -5.23 6.17
N LYS A 191 2.65 -5.80 6.24
CA LYS A 191 2.22 -6.90 5.37
C LYS A 191 1.64 -6.33 4.07
N THR A 192 2.24 -6.68 2.95
CA THR A 192 1.79 -6.23 1.62
C THR A 192 1.58 -7.41 0.69
N ASN A 193 0.67 -7.24 -0.27
CA ASN A 193 0.38 -8.23 -1.31
C ASN A 193 0.02 -7.50 -2.60
N ILE A 194 0.65 -7.87 -3.70
CA ILE A 194 0.41 -7.30 -5.02
C ILE A 194 0.31 -8.44 -6.03
N ASP A 195 -0.59 -8.29 -6.99
CA ASP A 195 -0.74 -9.18 -8.13
C ASP A 195 -1.13 -8.33 -9.33
N GLY A 196 -0.61 -8.65 -10.50
CA GLY A 196 -0.97 -7.96 -11.74
C GLY A 196 0.14 -7.93 -12.77
N GLY A 197 -0.17 -7.28 -13.89
CA GLY A 197 0.78 -7.04 -14.95
C GLY A 197 0.42 -5.81 -15.76
N PHE A 198 1.44 -5.13 -16.27
CA PHE A 198 1.31 -3.91 -17.06
C PHE A 198 2.54 -3.73 -17.94
N GLY A 199 2.46 -2.82 -18.92
CA GLY A 199 3.54 -2.58 -19.89
C GLY A 199 4.27 -1.26 -19.76
N LEU A 200 3.68 -0.27 -19.10
CA LEU A 200 4.24 1.07 -18.96
C LEU A 200 4.38 1.40 -17.48
N HIS A 201 5.58 1.77 -17.03
CA HIS A 201 5.87 2.05 -15.63
C HIS A 201 5.56 3.51 -15.29
N THR A 202 4.57 3.74 -14.42
CA THR A 202 4.25 5.07 -13.87
C THR A 202 4.15 5.03 -12.35
N PRO A 203 4.54 6.10 -11.63
CA PRO A 203 4.53 6.10 -10.16
C PRO A 203 3.14 5.84 -9.58
N THR A 204 2.09 6.18 -10.33
CA THR A 204 0.68 6.03 -9.95
C THR A 204 0.17 4.59 -9.95
N GLN A 205 0.92 3.63 -10.51
CA GLN A 205 0.51 2.23 -10.52
C GLN A 205 0.55 1.61 -9.15
N GLN A 206 -0.39 0.70 -8.88
CA GLN A 206 -0.53 0.08 -7.58
C GLN A 206 0.76 -0.62 -7.09
N LEU A 207 1.53 -1.24 -7.99
CA LEU A 207 2.84 -1.82 -7.65
C LEU A 207 3.75 -0.79 -6.95
N TYR A 208 3.71 0.46 -7.40
CA TYR A 208 4.52 1.57 -6.90
C TYR A 208 3.90 2.35 -5.76
N GLN A 209 2.60 2.15 -5.52
CA GLN A 209 1.91 2.69 -4.36
C GLN A 209 2.09 1.79 -3.14
N ASP A 210 2.09 0.47 -3.32
CA ASP A 210 1.94 -0.48 -2.20
C ASP A 210 3.12 -1.45 -2.00
N TYR A 211 4.07 -1.58 -2.94
CA TYR A 211 5.06 -2.68 -2.87
C TYR A 211 6.52 -2.34 -3.22
N ARG A 212 6.76 -1.55 -4.27
CA ARG A 212 8.09 -1.10 -4.73
C ARG A 212 8.16 0.42 -4.75
N ASP A 213 9.32 0.99 -4.52
CA ASP A 213 9.55 2.40 -4.82
C ASP A 213 9.83 2.63 -6.31
N TYR A 214 9.09 3.57 -6.89
CA TYR A 214 9.27 4.00 -8.28
C TYR A 214 10.57 4.80 -8.46
N TRP A 215 10.94 5.56 -7.44
CA TRP A 215 12.06 6.50 -7.41
C TRP A 215 13.31 5.88 -6.79
N SER A 216 13.40 4.57 -6.64
CA SER A 216 14.65 3.94 -6.22
C SER A 216 15.62 3.83 -7.39
N SER A 217 16.92 3.78 -7.12
CA SER A 217 17.86 3.12 -8.04
C SER A 217 18.34 1.84 -7.42
N GLY A 218 18.72 0.89 -8.25
CA GLY A 218 19.18 -0.37 -7.73
C GLY A 218 19.54 -1.36 -8.80
N SER A 219 19.88 -2.54 -8.32
CA SER A 219 20.12 -3.68 -9.16
C SER A 219 19.59 -4.94 -8.50
N LYS A 220 19.19 -5.88 -9.35
CA LYS A 220 18.76 -7.21 -8.96
C LYS A 220 19.39 -8.20 -9.90
N ALA A 221 20.02 -9.23 -9.37
CA ALA A 221 20.61 -10.31 -10.15
C ALA A 221 20.24 -11.65 -9.52
N GLY A 222 19.93 -12.62 -10.37
CA GLY A 222 19.58 -13.96 -9.94
C GLY A 222 20.09 -15.00 -10.94
N LEU A 223 20.67 -16.08 -10.41
CA LEU A 223 21.15 -17.20 -11.22
C LEU A 223 20.79 -18.53 -10.57
N ILE A 224 19.94 -19.28 -11.27
CA ILE A 224 19.44 -20.61 -10.93
C ILE A 224 18.67 -20.59 -9.60
N ILE A 225 19.34 -20.56 -8.45
CA ILE A 225 18.70 -20.59 -7.12
C ILE A 225 19.03 -19.36 -6.28
N LEU A 226 20.18 -18.72 -6.51
CA LEU A 226 20.66 -17.63 -5.66
C LEU A 226 20.54 -16.29 -6.38
N GLY A 227 20.16 -15.27 -5.64
CA GLY A 227 20.04 -13.92 -6.14
C GLY A 227 20.15 -12.91 -5.03
N ALA A 228 20.36 -11.66 -5.43
CA ALA A 228 20.41 -10.53 -4.53
C ALA A 228 19.79 -9.31 -5.20
N GLU A 229 19.24 -8.44 -4.39
CA GLU A 229 18.72 -7.14 -4.78
C GLU A 229 19.22 -6.09 -3.79
N PHE A 230 19.66 -4.98 -4.34
CA PHE A 230 20.07 -3.81 -3.59
C PHE A 230 19.41 -2.60 -4.21
N GLU A 231 18.81 -1.75 -3.37
CA GLU A 231 18.22 -0.49 -3.79
C GLU A 231 18.70 0.64 -2.86
N TRP A 232 18.81 1.84 -3.42
CA TRP A 232 18.78 3.07 -2.64
C TRP A 232 17.54 3.90 -3.02
N HIS A 233 17.05 4.70 -2.10
CA HIS A 233 15.76 5.40 -2.23
C HIS A 233 15.94 6.91 -2.25
N TRP A 234 15.71 7.54 -3.41
CA TRP A 234 15.98 8.97 -3.60
C TRP A 234 15.09 9.87 -2.75
N LEU A 235 13.83 9.48 -2.56
CA LEU A 235 12.90 10.27 -1.75
C LEU A 235 13.25 10.22 -0.25
N GLU A 236 13.76 9.09 0.23
CA GLU A 236 14.24 8.95 1.62
C GLU A 236 15.51 9.80 1.86
N ILE A 237 16.39 9.90 0.86
CA ILE A 237 17.54 10.81 0.92
C ILE A 237 17.05 12.27 0.99
N ALA A 238 16.06 12.63 0.18
CA ALA A 238 15.48 13.97 0.19
C ALA A 238 14.85 14.27 1.56
N ASP A 239 14.13 13.32 2.13
CA ASP A 239 13.51 13.42 3.45
C ASP A 239 14.52 13.60 4.59
N LEU A 240 15.59 12.79 4.59
CA LEU A 240 16.70 12.95 5.53
C LEU A 240 17.29 14.37 5.47
N ILE A 241 17.55 14.88 4.27
CA ILE A 241 18.11 16.23 4.05
C ILE A 241 17.14 17.29 4.54
N THR A 242 15.85 17.18 4.21
CA THR A 242 14.86 18.19 4.60
C THR A 242 14.59 18.20 6.09
N GLY A 243 14.57 17.05 6.75
CA GLY A 243 14.29 17.04 8.18
C GLY A 243 15.48 17.45 9.06
N VAL A 244 16.70 17.60 8.52
CA VAL A 244 17.76 18.42 9.17
C VAL A 244 17.25 19.85 9.44
N PHE A 245 16.36 20.36 8.58
CA PHE A 245 15.71 21.66 8.74
C PHE A 245 14.30 21.56 9.36
N PHE A 246 14.00 20.47 10.06
CA PHE A 246 12.69 20.20 10.68
C PHE A 246 11.53 20.14 9.68
N TYR A 247 11.81 19.81 8.41
CA TYR A 247 10.79 19.58 7.39
C TYR A 247 10.71 18.09 7.03
N ASP A 248 9.61 17.46 7.41
CA ASP A 248 9.25 16.08 7.09
C ASP A 248 8.54 16.05 5.72
N LEU A 249 9.22 15.51 4.71
CA LEU A 249 8.77 15.50 3.31
C LEU A 249 7.87 14.28 3.05
N LEU A 250 8.13 13.17 3.73
CA LEU A 250 7.45 11.89 3.55
C LEU A 250 6.37 11.61 4.58
N ASP A 251 6.21 12.50 5.56
CA ASP A 251 5.26 12.40 6.65
C ASP A 251 5.45 11.10 7.45
N ASP A 252 6.70 10.71 7.74
CA ASP A 252 7.01 9.45 8.45
C ASP A 252 7.88 9.52 9.70
N ASP A 253 8.16 10.74 10.17
CA ASP A 253 8.80 10.99 11.45
C ASP A 253 7.90 10.56 12.62
N ILE A 254 8.50 9.96 13.65
CA ILE A 254 7.78 9.60 14.88
C ILE A 254 7.35 10.87 15.63
N GLY A 255 8.11 11.95 15.49
CA GLY A 255 7.80 13.25 16.10
C GLY A 255 6.68 14.04 15.40
N SER A 256 6.15 13.58 14.26
CA SER A 256 5.16 14.30 13.43
C SER A 256 3.94 13.44 13.06
N THR A 257 4.11 12.12 12.95
CA THR A 257 3.13 11.21 12.36
C THR A 257 2.82 10.03 13.27
N ASP A 258 1.52 9.79 13.49
CA ASP A 258 1.04 8.56 14.10
C ASP A 258 0.68 7.52 13.04
N LYS A 259 0.98 6.26 13.31
CA LYS A 259 0.52 5.13 12.50
C LYS A 259 -0.94 4.82 12.82
N PHE A 260 -1.68 4.34 11.82
CA PHE A 260 -3.04 3.85 12.06
C PHE A 260 -3.05 2.67 13.03
N VAL A 261 -3.95 2.72 14.02
CA VAL A 261 -4.08 1.70 15.06
C VAL A 261 -5.36 0.91 14.82
N PHE A 262 -5.27 -0.08 13.92
CA PHE A 262 -6.37 -0.99 13.64
C PHE A 262 -6.32 -2.26 14.50
N SER A 263 -7.50 -2.73 14.93
CA SER A 263 -7.65 -4.04 15.58
C SER A 263 -7.32 -5.18 14.61
N ASP A 264 -6.99 -6.37 15.12
CA ASP A 264 -6.69 -7.52 14.26
C ASP A 264 -7.91 -7.96 13.43
N LYS A 265 -9.13 -7.74 13.95
CA LYS A 265 -10.38 -7.92 13.22
C LYS A 265 -10.41 -7.00 11.99
N VAL A 266 -10.22 -5.69 12.21
CA VAL A 266 -10.21 -4.68 11.14
C VAL A 266 -9.12 -5.00 10.11
N LYS A 267 -7.90 -5.33 10.55
CA LYS A 267 -6.79 -5.72 9.64
C LYS A 267 -7.14 -6.93 8.77
N LYS A 268 -7.84 -7.92 9.33
CA LYS A 268 -8.28 -9.11 8.59
C LYS A 268 -9.34 -8.73 7.55
N GLU A 269 -10.30 -7.89 7.89
CA GLU A 269 -11.34 -7.43 6.97
C GLU A 269 -10.76 -6.54 5.86
N MET A 270 -9.86 -5.62 6.20
CA MET A 270 -9.08 -4.84 5.23
C MET A 270 -8.31 -5.77 4.28
N TYR A 271 -7.71 -6.84 4.79
CA TYR A 271 -7.02 -7.83 3.95
C TYR A 271 -7.99 -8.51 2.99
N THR A 272 -9.14 -9.00 3.46
CA THR A 272 -10.16 -9.64 2.62
C THR A 272 -10.65 -8.70 1.51
N VAL A 273 -11.00 -7.46 1.84
CA VAL A 273 -11.49 -6.48 0.87
C VAL A 273 -10.41 -6.07 -0.12
N ASN A 274 -9.16 -5.86 0.31
CA ASN A 274 -8.06 -5.56 -0.59
C ASN A 274 -7.74 -6.72 -1.54
N VAL A 275 -7.78 -7.97 -1.05
CA VAL A 275 -7.60 -9.15 -1.93
C VAL A 275 -8.74 -9.25 -2.93
N ALA A 276 -9.99 -9.03 -2.51
CA ALA A 276 -11.14 -9.01 -3.40
C ALA A 276 -11.00 -7.91 -4.47
N ALA A 277 -10.69 -6.67 -4.07
CA ALA A 277 -10.52 -5.54 -4.98
C ALA A 277 -9.36 -5.74 -5.98
N ASN A 278 -8.32 -6.49 -5.63
CA ASN A 278 -7.21 -6.79 -6.53
C ASN A 278 -7.47 -8.01 -7.45
N LYS A 279 -8.20 -9.03 -6.96
CA LYS A 279 -8.38 -10.31 -7.68
C LYS A 279 -9.68 -10.43 -8.47
N TYR A 280 -10.70 -9.64 -8.16
CA TYR A 280 -11.97 -9.70 -8.87
C TYR A 280 -11.81 -9.03 -10.23
N ASN A 281 -12.20 -9.74 -11.29
CA ASN A 281 -12.34 -9.14 -12.62
C ASN A 281 -13.71 -8.45 -12.75
N ASP A 282 -13.99 -7.83 -13.90
CA ASP A 282 -15.24 -7.10 -14.12
C ASP A 282 -16.49 -7.97 -13.92
N TYR A 283 -16.44 -9.23 -14.37
CA TYR A 283 -17.55 -10.19 -14.21
C TYR A 283 -17.80 -10.53 -12.74
N ASP A 284 -16.72 -10.67 -11.97
CA ASP A 284 -16.77 -10.95 -10.54
C ASP A 284 -17.36 -9.79 -9.74
N ILE A 285 -16.94 -8.57 -10.08
CA ILE A 285 -17.48 -7.33 -9.52
C ILE A 285 -18.97 -7.22 -9.84
N ILE A 286 -19.39 -7.52 -11.07
CA ILE A 286 -20.81 -7.53 -11.47
C ILE A 286 -21.59 -8.56 -10.64
N ASN A 287 -21.09 -9.79 -10.48
CA ASN A 287 -21.78 -10.82 -9.70
C ASN A 287 -21.87 -10.48 -8.22
N LEU A 288 -20.80 -9.97 -7.63
CA LEU A 288 -20.80 -9.47 -6.26
C LEU A 288 -21.91 -8.44 -6.08
N ARG A 289 -22.00 -7.46 -6.96
CA ARG A 289 -22.99 -6.37 -6.89
C ARG A 289 -24.41 -6.85 -7.25
N ASN A 290 -24.56 -7.90 -8.05
CA ASN A 290 -25.88 -8.50 -8.30
C ASN A 290 -26.41 -9.25 -7.07
N GLN A 291 -25.53 -9.96 -6.35
CA GLN A 291 -25.90 -10.68 -5.13
C GLN A 291 -26.05 -9.75 -3.92
N PHE A 292 -25.20 -8.73 -3.85
CA PHE A 292 -25.11 -7.77 -2.75
C PHE A 292 -25.05 -6.33 -3.32
N PRO A 293 -26.21 -5.76 -3.73
CA PRO A 293 -26.25 -4.50 -4.49
C PRO A 293 -25.91 -3.25 -3.68
N THR A 294 -26.06 -3.29 -2.36
CA THR A 294 -25.77 -2.15 -1.49
C THR A 294 -25.05 -2.61 -0.25
N LEU A 295 -24.15 -1.79 0.29
CA LEU A 295 -23.53 -2.03 1.60
C LEU A 295 -24.46 -1.74 2.79
N GLY A 296 -25.68 -1.28 2.51
CA GLY A 296 -26.76 -1.05 3.48
C GLY A 296 -26.43 0.04 4.49
N ILE A 297 -27.39 0.91 4.81
CA ILE A 297 -27.31 1.74 6.02
C ILE A 297 -27.63 0.79 7.19
N PRO A 298 -26.80 0.70 8.25
CA PRO A 298 -27.17 -0.10 9.41
C PRO A 298 -28.53 0.40 9.90
N ALA A 299 -29.50 -0.50 10.01
CA ALA A 299 -30.86 -0.17 10.40
C ALA A 299 -30.85 0.49 11.79
N GLY A 300 -30.88 1.82 11.84
CA GLY A 300 -30.76 2.53 13.11
C GLY A 300 -30.56 4.04 13.03
N LYS A 301 -31.53 4.76 12.43
CA LYS A 301 -31.79 6.23 12.52
C LYS A 301 -30.69 7.21 12.05
N PRO A 302 -31.05 8.22 11.23
CA PRO A 302 -30.17 9.38 11.03
C PRO A 302 -30.07 10.16 12.35
N ALA A 303 -28.86 10.28 12.89
CA ALA A 303 -28.57 11.35 13.83
C ALA A 303 -28.49 12.64 13.02
N VAL A 304 -29.61 13.34 12.94
CA VAL A 304 -29.63 14.75 12.60
C VAL A 304 -28.73 15.45 13.62
N LEU A 305 -27.61 16.01 13.17
CA LEU A 305 -26.85 16.99 13.94
C LEU A 305 -27.65 18.30 13.91
N ASP A 306 -28.81 18.30 14.56
CA ASP A 306 -29.50 19.53 14.96
C ASP A 306 -29.02 19.85 16.37
N GLY A 307 -28.23 20.91 16.45
CA GLY A 307 -27.65 21.39 17.69
C GLY A 307 -26.87 22.65 17.41
N ASP A 308 -27.60 23.71 17.09
CA ASP A 308 -27.12 25.08 17.20
C ASP A 308 -26.28 25.21 18.47
N MET A 309 -24.98 25.50 18.31
CA MET A 309 -24.13 25.91 19.40
C MET A 309 -24.63 27.26 19.91
N GLU A 310 -25.48 27.22 20.94
CA GLU A 310 -25.81 28.38 21.74
C GLU A 310 -24.50 28.91 22.38
N PRO A 311 -24.13 30.19 22.18
CA PRO A 311 -22.87 30.69 22.72
C PRO A 311 -22.90 30.75 24.24
N ALA A 312 -21.90 30.13 24.87
CA ALA A 312 -21.72 30.11 26.32
C ALA A 312 -21.78 31.52 26.92
N LYS A 313 -22.76 31.75 27.79
CA LYS A 313 -22.86 32.95 28.62
C LYS A 313 -21.62 33.06 29.51
N LYS A 314 -20.83 34.12 29.29
CA LYS A 314 -19.81 34.59 30.24
C LYS A 314 -20.49 34.87 31.59
N LYS A 315 -20.08 34.15 32.64
CA LYS A 315 -20.32 34.59 34.02
C LYS A 315 -19.25 35.63 34.37
N LYS A 316 -19.74 36.75 34.92
CA LYS A 316 -18.96 37.85 35.49
C LYS A 316 -18.09 37.39 36.65
#